data_AF-A0A3R9YEM0-F1
#
_entry.id   AF-A0A3R9YEM0-F1
#
_cell.length_a   1.000
_cell.length_b   1.000
_cell.length_c   1.000
_cell.angle_alpha   90.00
_cell.angle_beta   90.00
_cell.angle_gamma   90.00
#
_symmetry.space_group_name_H-M   'P 1'
#
loop_
_entity.id
_entity.type
_entity.pdbx_description
1 polymer ?
#
loop_
_entity_poly.entity_id
_entity_poly.type
_entity_poly.pdbx_seq_one_letter_code
_entity_poly.pdbx_strand_id
1 'polypeptide(L)'
;MEQLFTTIQYRLPDKKVATFLNYLDQRCITQYDNFFIFTQEQINHSFQTAIEGLVSEITISKDYLQLHHLTLVSMTIDGDFILGNDSETYVIESTLIEADIEKHPVTVIDFFVSYENQTLQSQLIPTSNQTPVHELWEKTEESKEDTQTENSLTEAKSTSEDNRKKSWWKKWLS
;
A
#
# COMPACT_ATOMS: atom_id res chain seq x y z
N MET A 1 4.00 17.01 -13.12
CA MET A 1 4.12 16.87 -11.65
C MET A 1 5.12 17.91 -11.19
N GLU A 2 4.85 18.64 -10.11
CA GLU A 2 5.78 19.63 -9.56
C GLU A 2 6.98 18.90 -8.94
N GLN A 3 8.21 19.27 -9.33
CA GLN A 3 9.46 18.68 -8.84
C GLN A 3 9.94 19.39 -7.57
N LEU A 4 9.09 19.39 -6.55
CA LEU A 4 9.32 20.07 -5.28
C LEU A 4 10.51 19.45 -4.54
N PHE A 5 10.49 18.14 -4.30
CA PHE A 5 11.50 17.44 -3.53
C PHE A 5 12.83 17.35 -4.26
N THR A 6 12.81 17.22 -5.58
CA THR A 6 14.01 17.34 -6.42
C THR A 6 14.67 18.71 -6.20
N THR A 7 13.87 19.78 -6.13
CA THR A 7 14.38 21.13 -5.83
C THR A 7 14.88 21.27 -4.39
N ILE A 8 14.15 20.70 -3.41
CA ILE A 8 14.53 20.74 -1.99
C ILE A 8 15.87 20.03 -1.76
N GLN A 9 16.08 18.87 -2.40
CA GLN A 9 17.29 18.05 -2.24
C GLN A 9 18.58 18.85 -2.49
N TYR A 10 18.59 19.74 -3.50
CA TYR A 10 19.74 20.61 -3.79
C TYR A 10 19.94 21.77 -2.79
N ARG A 11 18.96 22.04 -1.93
CA ARG A 11 18.99 23.13 -0.94
C ARG A 11 19.29 22.65 0.47
N LEU A 12 19.17 21.36 0.74
CA LEU A 12 19.51 20.81 2.05
C LEU A 12 21.03 20.72 2.21
N PRO A 13 21.59 21.07 3.39
CA PRO A 13 23.01 20.92 3.68
C PRO A 13 23.43 19.45 3.84
N ASP A 14 22.50 18.58 4.21
CA ASP A 14 22.66 17.13 4.30
C ASP A 14 21.32 16.42 4.05
N LYS A 15 21.34 15.09 3.96
CA LYS A 15 20.13 14.27 3.73
C LYS A 15 19.48 13.74 5.01
N LYS A 16 19.80 14.31 6.17
CA LYS A 16 19.27 13.82 7.46
C LYS A 16 17.78 14.10 7.58
N VAL A 17 17.07 13.22 8.28
CA VAL A 17 15.62 13.34 8.48
C VAL A 17 15.26 14.63 9.21
N ALA A 18 16.03 15.00 10.23
CA ALA A 18 15.81 16.23 10.99
C ALA A 18 15.99 17.50 10.13
N THR A 19 16.98 17.51 9.25
CA THR A 19 17.25 18.62 8.32
C THR A 19 16.09 18.78 7.34
N PHE A 20 15.59 17.66 6.81
CA PHE A 20 14.43 17.65 5.91
C PHE A 20 13.17 18.19 6.59
N LEU A 21 12.83 17.69 7.79
CA LEU A 21 11.65 18.14 8.53
C LEU A 21 11.71 19.63 8.90
N ASN A 22 12.87 20.10 9.35
CA ASN A 22 13.08 21.53 9.63
C ASN A 22 12.89 22.38 8.37
N TYR A 23 13.32 21.89 7.20
CA TYR A 23 13.09 22.59 5.94
C TYR A 23 11.60 22.70 5.60
N LEU A 24 10.83 21.60 5.75
CA LEU A 24 9.38 21.63 5.50
C LEU A 24 8.68 22.63 6.41
N ASP A 25 9.01 22.61 7.71
CA ASP A 25 8.45 23.51 8.71
C ASP A 25 8.75 24.99 8.40
N GLN A 26 10.01 25.33 8.14
CA GLN A 26 10.43 26.70 7.80
C GLN A 26 9.78 27.25 6.53
N ARG A 27 9.38 26.36 5.60
CA ARG A 27 8.71 26.73 4.35
C ARG A 27 7.20 26.57 4.41
N CYS A 28 6.64 26.18 5.56
CA CYS A 28 5.23 25.89 5.76
C CYS A 28 4.68 24.88 4.73
N ILE A 29 5.46 23.88 4.37
CA ILE A 29 5.03 22.80 3.46
C ILE A 29 4.27 21.77 4.31
N THR A 30 2.95 21.78 4.20
CA THR A 30 2.07 20.93 5.02
C THR A 30 1.48 19.74 4.26
N GLN A 31 1.55 19.76 2.93
CA GLN A 31 1.03 18.69 2.08
C GLN A 31 1.77 18.62 0.75
N TYR A 32 1.73 17.46 0.09
CA TYR A 32 2.21 17.28 -1.28
C TYR A 32 1.30 16.35 -2.06
N ASP A 33 1.04 16.69 -3.32
CA ASP A 33 0.28 15.89 -4.31
C ASP A 33 -1.12 15.45 -3.85
N ASN A 34 -1.71 16.17 -2.88
CA ASN A 34 -2.94 15.79 -2.17
C ASN A 34 -2.91 14.36 -1.58
N PHE A 35 -1.72 13.78 -1.41
CA PHE A 35 -1.54 12.41 -0.95
C PHE A 35 -0.74 12.35 0.34
N PHE A 36 0.34 13.14 0.46
CA PHE A 36 1.15 13.21 1.67
C PHE A 36 0.80 14.42 2.53
N ILE A 37 0.67 14.18 3.84
CA ILE A 37 0.42 15.16 4.88
C ILE A 37 1.67 15.27 5.77
N PHE A 38 2.20 16.48 5.95
CA PHE A 38 3.41 16.78 6.73
C PHE A 38 3.15 17.56 8.02
N THR A 39 1.90 17.96 8.27
CA THR A 39 1.51 18.69 9.49
C THR A 39 1.82 17.86 10.73
N GLN A 40 2.95 18.18 11.40
CA GLN A 40 3.51 17.36 12.48
C GLN A 40 2.52 17.13 13.63
N GLU A 41 1.72 18.14 14.00
CA GLU A 41 0.70 18.01 15.04
C GLU A 41 -0.34 16.92 14.70
N GLN A 42 -0.88 16.97 13.48
CA GLN A 42 -1.91 16.03 13.01
C GLN A 42 -1.35 14.61 12.90
N ILE A 43 -0.18 14.44 12.29
CA ILE A 43 0.38 13.10 12.07
C ILE A 43 0.82 12.49 13.40
N ASN A 44 1.39 13.27 14.34
CA ASN A 44 1.77 12.76 15.65
C ASN A 44 0.55 12.32 16.45
N HIS A 45 -0.53 13.11 16.46
CA HIS A 45 -1.77 12.71 17.12
C HIS A 45 -2.33 11.39 16.57
N SER A 46 -2.37 11.26 15.24
CA SER A 46 -2.87 10.06 14.56
C SER A 46 -2.01 8.85 14.85
N PHE A 47 -0.69 9.00 14.76
CA PHE A 47 0.27 7.94 15.03
C PHE A 47 0.27 7.50 16.50
N GLN A 48 0.21 8.43 17.47
CA GLN A 48 0.13 8.08 18.88
C GLN A 48 -1.17 7.34 19.20
N THR A 49 -2.29 7.75 18.60
CA THR A 49 -3.57 7.03 18.76
C THR A 49 -3.47 5.60 18.21
N ALA A 50 -2.87 5.42 17.03
CA ALA A 50 -2.70 4.11 16.42
C ALA A 50 -1.77 3.21 17.24
N ILE A 51 -0.58 3.71 17.62
CA ILE A 51 0.44 2.90 18.32
C ILE A 51 0.02 2.53 19.74
N GLU A 52 -0.83 3.33 20.39
CA GLU A 52 -1.38 3.01 21.71
C GLU A 52 -2.65 2.14 21.62
N GLY A 53 -3.44 2.29 20.56
CA GLY A 53 -4.70 1.56 20.39
C GLY A 53 -4.54 0.16 19.80
N LEU A 54 -3.49 -0.08 19.01
CA LEU A 54 -3.28 -1.34 18.27
C LEU A 54 -2.22 -2.24 18.89
N VAL A 55 -1.77 -1.95 20.11
CA VAL A 55 -0.69 -2.68 20.80
C VAL A 55 -0.96 -4.18 20.80
N SER A 56 -0.06 -4.94 20.17
CA SER A 56 -0.04 -6.40 20.14
C SER A 56 1.38 -6.91 19.88
N GLU A 57 1.59 -8.22 19.96
CA GLU A 57 2.89 -8.85 19.67
C GLU A 57 3.32 -8.77 18.21
N ILE A 58 2.39 -8.50 17.29
CA ILE A 58 2.64 -8.44 15.84
C ILE A 58 2.76 -7.02 15.31
N THR A 59 2.44 -6.01 16.13
CA THR A 59 2.47 -4.60 15.75
C THR A 59 3.70 -3.91 16.30
N ILE A 60 4.17 -2.87 15.62
CA ILE A 60 5.29 -2.06 16.11
C ILE A 60 4.97 -1.39 17.44
N SER A 61 6.01 -1.31 18.28
CA SER A 61 5.96 -0.64 19.58
C SER A 61 6.80 0.64 19.57
N LYS A 62 6.67 1.45 20.63
CA LYS A 62 7.56 2.61 20.84
C LYS A 62 9.04 2.19 20.96
N ASP A 63 9.31 0.99 21.46
CA ASP A 63 10.67 0.44 21.57
C ASP A 63 11.25 0.11 20.19
N TYR A 64 10.44 -0.40 19.26
CA TYR A 64 10.85 -0.61 17.87
C TYR A 64 11.34 0.70 17.24
N LEU A 65 10.61 1.80 17.44
CA LEU A 65 11.00 3.12 16.94
C LEU A 65 12.35 3.58 17.50
N GLN A 66 12.58 3.37 18.79
CA GLN A 66 13.84 3.74 19.43
C GLN A 66 15.02 2.89 18.94
N LEU A 67 14.82 1.58 18.83
CA LEU A 67 15.82 0.62 18.34
C LEU A 67 16.28 0.96 16.92
N HIS A 68 15.34 1.36 16.06
CA HIS A 68 15.61 1.68 14.65
C HIS A 68 15.86 3.18 14.40
N HIS A 69 15.86 4.01 15.45
CA HIS A 69 16.02 5.47 15.39
C HIS A 69 15.05 6.15 14.40
N LEU A 70 13.81 5.70 14.39
CA LEU A 70 12.79 6.15 13.43
C LEU A 70 12.15 7.45 13.88
N THR A 71 12.08 8.39 12.94
CA THR A 71 11.35 9.66 13.09
C THR A 71 10.11 9.62 12.20
N LEU A 72 8.96 10.03 12.74
CA LEU A 72 7.73 10.20 11.96
C LEU A 72 7.87 11.39 11.02
N VAL A 73 7.64 11.17 9.73
CA VAL A 73 7.87 12.18 8.68
C VAL A 73 6.57 12.69 8.11
N SER A 74 5.72 11.78 7.64
CA SER A 74 4.45 12.13 7.01
C SER A 74 3.43 11.03 7.20
N MET A 75 2.21 11.32 6.80
CA MET A 75 1.11 10.37 6.74
C MET A 75 0.46 10.46 5.34
N THR A 76 0.03 9.35 4.77
CA THR A 76 -0.79 9.36 3.55
C THR A 76 -2.24 9.74 3.89
N ILE A 77 -3.04 10.09 2.89
CA ILE A 77 -4.48 10.31 3.08
C ILE A 77 -5.22 9.05 3.53
N ASP A 78 -4.68 7.86 3.24
CA ASP A 78 -5.23 6.57 3.62
C ASP A 78 -4.85 6.18 5.07
N GLY A 79 -3.97 6.95 5.70
CA GLY A 79 -3.58 6.79 7.11
C GLY A 79 -2.28 6.01 7.32
N ASP A 80 -1.55 5.68 6.24
CA ASP A 80 -0.24 5.03 6.35
C ASP A 80 0.81 6.04 6.79
N PHE A 81 1.79 5.58 7.55
CA PHE A 81 2.82 6.42 8.12
C PHE A 81 4.13 6.24 7.39
N ILE A 82 4.78 7.37 7.09
CA ILE A 82 6.14 7.39 6.56
C ILE A 82 7.06 7.76 7.71
N LEU A 83 7.94 6.84 8.05
CA LEU A 83 8.98 7.03 9.05
C LEU A 83 10.35 6.94 8.38
N GLY A 84 11.38 7.49 9.01
CA GLY A 84 12.73 7.35 8.48
C GLY A 84 13.81 7.65 9.50
N ASN A 85 15.00 7.15 9.18
CA ASN A 85 16.25 7.53 9.83
C ASN A 85 17.17 8.18 8.76
N ASP A 86 18.45 8.38 9.08
CA ASP A 86 19.39 9.07 8.18
C ASP A 86 19.79 8.24 6.93
N SER A 87 19.38 6.97 6.84
CA SER A 87 19.76 6.06 5.76
C SER A 87 18.60 5.32 5.10
N GLU A 88 17.47 5.19 5.78
CA GLU A 88 16.36 4.33 5.39
C GLU A 88 15.01 5.04 5.59
N THR A 89 14.05 4.69 4.73
CA THR A 89 12.67 5.15 4.79
C THR A 89 11.74 3.95 4.92
N TYR A 90 10.71 4.10 5.75
CA TYR A 90 9.79 3.05 6.14
C TYR A 90 8.37 3.51 5.80
N VAL A 91 7.63 2.69 5.06
CA VAL A 91 6.18 2.86 4.88
C VAL A 91 5.49 1.83 5.77
N ILE A 92 4.68 2.32 6.69
CA ILE A 92 4.02 1.51 7.71
C ILE A 92 2.52 1.70 7.55
N GLU A 93 1.80 0.62 7.23
CA GLU A 93 0.35 0.68 7.13
C GLU A 93 -0.30 1.14 8.44
N SER A 94 -1.50 1.71 8.34
CA SER A 94 -2.29 2.12 9.52
C SER A 94 -2.56 1.00 10.54
N THR A 95 -2.41 -0.27 10.14
CA THR A 95 -2.52 -1.47 11.01
C THR A 95 -1.33 -1.65 11.94
N LEU A 96 -0.20 -1.02 11.64
CA LEU A 96 1.07 -1.09 12.37
C LEU A 96 1.69 -2.50 12.45
N ILE A 97 1.26 -3.44 11.62
CA ILE A 97 1.81 -4.81 11.60
C ILE A 97 3.26 -4.77 11.14
N GLU A 98 4.19 -5.30 11.96
CA GLU A 98 5.63 -5.21 11.70
C GLU A 98 6.04 -5.96 10.43
N ALA A 99 5.38 -7.08 10.13
CA ALA A 99 5.63 -7.90 8.95
C ALA A 99 5.26 -7.19 7.63
N ASP A 100 4.36 -6.21 7.69
CA ASP A 100 3.84 -5.49 6.53
C ASP A 100 4.60 -4.17 6.29
N ILE A 101 5.67 -3.91 7.05
CA ILE A 101 6.49 -2.71 6.88
C ILE A 101 7.28 -2.78 5.58
N GLU A 102 7.09 -1.77 4.73
CA GLU A 102 7.93 -1.57 3.57
C GLU A 102 9.20 -0.81 3.95
N LYS A 103 10.37 -1.38 3.66
CA LYS A 103 11.67 -0.75 3.94
C LYS A 103 12.36 -0.37 2.65
N HIS A 104 12.69 0.90 2.51
CA HIS A 104 13.46 1.44 1.40
C HIS A 104 14.86 1.85 1.87
N PRO A 105 15.94 1.33 1.26
CA PRO A 105 17.32 1.65 1.64
C PRO A 105 17.76 3.01 1.06
N VAL A 106 16.95 4.05 1.27
CA VAL A 106 17.17 5.42 0.83
C VAL A 106 16.76 6.41 1.91
N THR A 107 17.40 7.57 1.93
CA THR A 107 17.03 8.68 2.82
C THR A 107 15.63 9.19 2.51
N VAL A 108 14.99 9.84 3.48
CA VAL A 108 13.63 10.37 3.34
C VAL A 108 13.50 11.33 2.15
N ILE A 109 14.48 12.21 1.93
CA ILE A 109 14.46 13.12 0.78
C ILE A 109 14.59 12.35 -0.54
N ASP A 110 15.42 11.31 -0.59
CA ASP A 110 15.60 10.48 -1.79
C ASP A 110 14.37 9.62 -2.08
N PHE A 111 13.65 9.17 -1.04
CA PHE A 111 12.36 8.51 -1.16
C PHE A 111 11.34 9.40 -1.87
N PHE A 112 11.17 10.65 -1.39
CA PHE A 112 10.23 11.57 -2.02
C PHE A 112 10.66 11.96 -3.44
N VAL A 113 11.96 12.19 -3.69
CA VAL A 113 12.48 12.40 -5.06
C VAL A 113 12.16 11.21 -5.97
N SER A 114 12.29 9.98 -5.46
CA SER A 114 11.95 8.78 -6.23
C SER A 114 10.45 8.66 -6.49
N TYR A 115 9.61 9.08 -5.53
CA TYR A 115 8.16 9.21 -5.72
C TYR A 115 7.83 10.22 -6.84
N GLU A 116 8.40 11.42 -6.81
CA GLU A 116 8.16 12.46 -7.84
C GLU A 116 8.56 11.97 -9.25
N ASN A 117 9.65 11.21 -9.32
CA ASN A 117 10.18 10.68 -10.58
C ASN A 117 9.51 9.37 -11.01
N GLN A 118 8.56 8.85 -10.23
CA GLN A 118 7.90 7.56 -10.49
C GLN A 118 8.88 6.38 -10.59
N THR A 119 10.01 6.47 -9.87
CA THR A 119 11.05 5.44 -9.82
C THR A 119 11.07 4.70 -8.49
N LEU A 120 10.15 5.02 -7.58
CA LEU A 120 10.00 4.31 -6.32
C LEU A 120 9.61 2.86 -6.61
N GLN A 121 10.52 1.94 -6.37
CA GLN A 121 10.22 0.51 -6.43
C GLN A 121 9.54 0.13 -5.14
N SER A 122 8.21 -0.03 -5.20
CA SER A 122 7.46 -0.54 -4.08
C SER A 122 7.25 -2.06 -4.18
N GLN A 123 7.35 -2.75 -3.05
CA GLN A 123 7.03 -4.16 -2.91
C GLN A 123 5.57 -4.40 -2.49
N LEU A 124 4.87 -3.37 -1.99
CA LEU A 124 3.52 -3.49 -1.40
C LEU A 124 2.47 -2.60 -2.08
N ILE A 125 2.85 -1.52 -2.76
CA ILE A 125 1.94 -0.69 -3.54
C ILE A 125 1.58 -1.44 -4.82
N PRO A 126 0.28 -1.65 -5.13
CA PRO A 126 -0.11 -2.21 -6.41
C PRO A 126 0.45 -1.30 -7.52
N THR A 127 1.31 -1.86 -8.37
CA THR A 127 1.56 -1.26 -9.67
C THR A 127 0.21 -1.31 -10.38
N SER A 128 -0.45 -0.16 -10.48
CA SER A 128 -1.56 -0.02 -11.40
C SER A 128 -0.98 -0.17 -12.81
N ASN A 129 -0.78 -1.43 -13.23
CA ASN A 129 -0.79 -1.78 -14.62
C ASN A 129 -2.19 -1.41 -15.09
N GLN A 130 -2.33 -0.17 -15.56
CA GLN A 130 -3.44 0.24 -16.40
C GLN A 130 -3.38 -0.67 -17.63
N THR A 131 -3.94 -1.87 -17.50
CA THR A 131 -4.34 -2.65 -18.64
C THR A 131 -5.47 -1.84 -19.24
N PRO A 132 -5.33 -1.28 -20.47
CA PRO A 132 -6.43 -0.60 -21.09
C PRO A 132 -7.56 -1.63 -21.19
N VAL A 133 -8.65 -1.40 -20.48
CA VAL A 133 -9.88 -2.21 -20.53
C VAL A 133 -10.54 -2.20 -21.92
N HIS A 134 -9.88 -1.64 -22.92
CA HIS A 134 -10.38 -1.49 -24.28
C HIS A 134 -10.06 -2.68 -25.21
N GLU A 135 -9.23 -3.66 -24.81
CA GLU A 135 -8.85 -4.78 -25.69
C GLU A 135 -9.55 -6.12 -25.40
N LEU A 136 -10.46 -6.17 -24.42
CA LEU A 136 -11.14 -7.42 -24.04
C LEU A 136 -12.55 -7.59 -24.65
N TRP A 137 -13.10 -6.59 -25.34
CA TRP A 137 -14.48 -6.63 -25.84
C TRP A 137 -14.63 -6.79 -27.36
N GLU A 138 -13.55 -6.75 -28.14
CA GLU A 138 -13.62 -6.91 -29.61
C GLU A 138 -13.36 -8.34 -30.13
N LYS A 139 -13.40 -9.36 -29.26
CA LYS A 139 -13.21 -10.77 -29.68
C LYS A 139 -14.39 -11.69 -29.43
N THR A 140 -15.61 -11.17 -29.56
CA THR A 140 -16.84 -11.99 -29.48
C THR A 140 -17.74 -11.93 -30.71
N GLU A 141 -17.30 -11.35 -31.82
CA GLU A 141 -18.08 -11.33 -33.06
C GLU A 141 -17.28 -11.81 -34.27
N GLU A 142 -16.92 -13.10 -34.31
CA GLU A 142 -16.80 -13.80 -35.59
C GLU A 142 -16.92 -15.32 -35.42
N SER A 143 -18.15 -15.84 -35.50
CA SER A 143 -18.38 -17.18 -36.06
C SER A 143 -19.72 -17.18 -36.78
N LYS A 144 -19.66 -17.12 -38.11
CA LYS A 144 -20.79 -17.30 -39.02
C LYS A 144 -21.11 -18.80 -39.17
N GLU A 145 -22.41 -19.10 -39.25
CA GLU A 145 -23.12 -20.00 -40.18
C GLU A 145 -22.26 -20.97 -41.00
N ASP A 146 -22.60 -22.23 -41.29
CA ASP A 146 -23.82 -23.04 -41.24
C ASP A 146 -23.38 -24.47 -41.63
N THR A 147 -23.95 -25.55 -41.06
CA THR A 147 -24.45 -26.69 -41.87
C THR A 147 -25.36 -27.62 -41.05
N GLN A 148 -26.56 -27.85 -41.58
CA GLN A 148 -27.58 -28.81 -41.12
C GLN A 148 -27.12 -30.28 -41.26
N THR A 149 -27.59 -31.17 -40.38
CA THR A 149 -28.23 -32.45 -40.80
C THR A 149 -29.17 -32.98 -39.70
N GLU A 150 -30.38 -33.36 -40.10
CA GLU A 150 -31.47 -33.96 -39.34
C GLU A 150 -31.15 -35.39 -38.84
N ASN A 151 -31.60 -35.78 -37.64
CA ASN A 151 -32.77 -36.69 -37.47
C ASN A 151 -33.05 -37.12 -36.00
N SER A 152 -34.29 -36.80 -35.58
CA SER A 152 -35.31 -37.66 -34.94
C SER A 152 -35.06 -38.49 -33.66
N LEU A 153 -35.86 -38.13 -32.62
CA LEU A 153 -36.64 -38.94 -31.65
C LEU A 153 -35.88 -39.97 -30.76
N THR A 154 -36.05 -40.10 -29.43
CA THR A 154 -37.25 -40.12 -28.57
C THR A 154 -36.91 -39.90 -27.08
N GLU A 155 -37.95 -39.50 -26.33
CA GLU A 155 -38.15 -39.38 -24.88
C GLU A 155 -37.50 -40.42 -23.94
N ALA A 156 -37.10 -40.02 -22.71
CA ALA A 156 -37.86 -40.29 -21.47
C ALA A 156 -37.05 -40.09 -20.15
N LYS A 157 -37.78 -39.58 -19.15
CA LYS A 157 -37.57 -39.44 -17.69
C LYS A 157 -36.62 -40.42 -16.96
N SER A 158 -35.89 -39.92 -15.95
CA SER A 158 -36.07 -40.26 -14.50
C SER A 158 -34.95 -39.63 -13.65
N THR A 159 -35.21 -38.73 -12.70
CA THR A 159 -35.50 -38.92 -11.25
C THR A 159 -34.29 -39.25 -10.36
N SER A 160 -34.33 -38.67 -9.14
CA SER A 160 -33.74 -39.13 -7.86
C SER A 160 -32.32 -38.59 -7.59
N GLU A 161 -32.16 -37.66 -6.65
CA GLU A 161 -32.20 -37.82 -5.18
C GLU A 161 -30.81 -38.13 -4.59
N ASP A 162 -30.34 -37.13 -3.84
CA ASP A 162 -30.17 -37.25 -2.40
C ASP A 162 -28.81 -37.69 -1.81
N ASN A 163 -28.45 -36.91 -0.80
CA ASN A 163 -27.84 -37.32 0.46
C ASN A 163 -26.35 -37.67 0.54
N ARG A 164 -25.59 -36.79 1.22
CA ARG A 164 -25.01 -36.96 2.58
C ARG A 164 -23.68 -36.19 2.70
N LYS A 165 -23.63 -35.14 3.51
CA LYS A 165 -23.47 -35.11 4.99
C LYS A 165 -22.04 -35.39 5.47
N LYS A 166 -21.63 -34.48 6.37
CA LYS A 166 -20.64 -34.55 7.47
C LYS A 166 -19.28 -33.95 7.12
N SER A 167 -18.97 -32.76 7.65
CA SER A 167 -18.64 -32.48 9.06
C SER A 167 -17.30 -33.09 9.43
N TRP A 168 -16.35 -32.25 9.88
CA TRP A 168 -15.71 -32.36 11.19
C TRP A 168 -14.85 -31.12 11.46
N TRP A 169 -15.27 -30.35 12.47
CA TRP A 169 -14.46 -29.33 13.17
C TRP A 169 -13.89 -29.93 14.47
N LYS A 170 -12.86 -29.25 15.01
CA LYS A 170 -12.18 -29.40 16.32
C LYS A 170 -10.91 -30.27 16.24
N LYS A 171 -9.77 -29.89 16.85
CA LYS A 171 -9.45 -29.20 18.13
C LYS A 171 -8.06 -28.53 17.96
N TRP A 172 -7.71 -27.29 18.34
CA TRP A 172 -7.62 -26.61 19.66
C TRP A 172 -6.94 -27.38 20.81
N LEU A 173 -5.80 -26.79 21.23
CA LEU A 173 -5.05 -26.91 22.50
C LEU A 173 -4.15 -28.12 22.70
N SER A 174 -2.85 -27.84 22.67
CA SER A 174 -1.85 -28.40 23.59
C SER A 174 -0.91 -27.31 24.06
#